data_AF-E2C069-F1
#
_entry.id   AF-E2C069-F1
#
_cell.length_a   1.000
_cell.length_b   1.000
_cell.length_c   1.000
_cell.angle_alpha   90.00
_cell.angle_beta   90.00
_cell.angle_gamma   90.00
#
_symmetry.space_group_name_H-M   'P 1'
#
loop_
_entity.id
_entity.type
_entity.pdbx_description
1 polymer ?
#
loop_
_entity_poly.entity_id
_entity_poly.type
_entity_poly.pdbx_seq_one_letter_code
_entity_poly.pdbx_strand_id
1 'polypeptide(L)'
;MTASERVLSNTGITCKSNNDYSLQLTRWFLMPIGIWPRTTTTTRMARLSSHAHILTCSSLIAIIAVPCLLYVSLEEKDVQVKISIFGPLSHWFMGMINYWLLVAHGDDIQECVRHMEADWRLVQKIEDQEVMLRHARIGRFVSGFCAVFMQSGTFLFSIAKSLTTTIVVVGNETVSMHPMTCPIYNKFIDVRFSPANEIMIVVQLLSCFVVNSVTVGACSLDAVFAMHACGQLNMLFSWLNGLVVDRNEGGSADQRLALIVEHHLRVLRYRFSIEFGRSRNSIR
;
A
#
# COMPACT_ATOMS: atom_id res chain seq x y z
N MET A 1 25.85 -1.15 -35.80
CA MET A 1 24.46 -0.91 -35.36
C MET A 1 23.65 -0.34 -36.51
N THR A 2 22.75 -1.16 -37.04
CA THR A 2 21.80 -0.78 -38.11
C THR A 2 20.69 0.14 -37.56
N ALA A 3 19.96 0.83 -38.44
CA ALA A 3 18.88 1.74 -38.04
C ALA A 3 17.75 1.02 -37.27
N SER A 4 17.48 -0.25 -37.61
CA SER A 4 16.50 -1.10 -36.93
C SER A 4 16.92 -1.41 -35.48
N GLU A 5 18.20 -1.71 -35.24
CA GLU A 5 18.73 -1.95 -33.88
C GLU A 5 18.64 -0.71 -32.99
N ARG A 6 18.82 0.50 -33.56
CA ARG A 6 18.68 1.77 -32.83
C ARG A 6 17.23 2.07 -32.42
N VAL A 7 16.27 1.79 -33.30
CA VAL A 7 14.85 1.98 -32.99
C VAL A 7 14.41 0.98 -31.92
N LEU A 8 14.80 -0.29 -32.05
CA LEU A 8 14.46 -1.31 -31.05
C LEU A 8 15.08 -1.01 -29.67
N SER A 9 16.32 -0.52 -29.63
CA SER A 9 16.96 -0.11 -28.37
C SER A 9 16.27 1.08 -27.73
N ASN A 10 15.91 2.09 -28.51
CA ASN A 10 15.22 3.27 -27.98
C ASN A 10 13.82 2.93 -27.46
N THR A 11 13.06 2.09 -28.16
CA THR A 11 11.75 1.63 -27.69
C THR A 11 11.86 0.80 -26.41
N GLY A 12 12.87 -0.06 -26.32
CA GLY A 12 13.16 -0.83 -25.10
C GLY A 12 13.52 0.04 -23.90
N ILE A 13 14.31 1.10 -24.11
CA ILE A 13 14.68 2.08 -23.07
C ILE A 13 13.44 2.85 -22.59
N THR A 14 12.59 3.32 -23.50
CA THR A 14 11.35 4.05 -23.16
C THR A 14 10.36 3.17 -22.40
N CYS A 15 10.17 1.91 -22.82
CA CYS A 15 9.32 0.95 -22.12
C CYS A 15 9.76 0.74 -20.67
N LYS A 16 11.06 0.51 -20.46
CA LYS A 16 11.61 0.31 -19.11
C LYS A 16 11.39 1.54 -18.23
N SER A 17 11.62 2.73 -18.78
CA SER A 17 11.38 4.02 -18.11
C SER A 17 9.91 4.19 -17.70
N ASN A 18 8.96 3.83 -18.57
CA ASN A 18 7.53 3.97 -18.30
C ASN A 18 7.02 3.01 -17.21
N ASN A 19 7.50 1.75 -17.22
CA ASN A 19 7.18 0.80 -16.17
C ASN A 19 7.78 1.22 -14.82
N ASP A 20 9.06 1.61 -14.83
CA ASP A 20 9.74 2.12 -13.64
C ASP A 20 9.06 3.38 -13.09
N TYR A 21 8.60 4.29 -13.95
CA TYR A 21 7.84 5.48 -13.58
C TYR A 21 6.53 5.15 -12.87
N SER A 22 5.81 4.14 -13.35
CA SER A 22 4.51 3.71 -12.81
C SER A 22 4.67 3.09 -11.42
N LEU A 23 5.72 2.29 -11.22
CA LEU A 23 5.97 1.55 -9.97
C LEU A 23 6.86 2.29 -8.97
N GLN A 24 7.41 3.46 -9.34
CA GLN A 24 8.38 4.18 -8.51
C GLN A 24 7.86 4.48 -7.10
N LEU A 25 6.65 5.04 -6.97
CA LEU A 25 6.10 5.37 -5.65
C LEU A 25 5.88 4.11 -4.82
N THR A 26 5.32 3.07 -5.42
CA THR A 26 5.08 1.79 -4.78
C THR A 26 6.38 1.13 -4.30
N ARG A 27 7.47 1.25 -5.08
CA ARG A 27 8.84 0.85 -4.66
C ARG A 27 9.30 1.59 -3.41
N TRP A 28 9.13 2.90 -3.38
CA TRP A 28 9.58 3.73 -2.26
C TRP A 28 8.89 3.37 -0.94
N PHE A 29 7.62 2.94 -0.98
CA PHE A 29 6.89 2.53 0.22
C PHE A 29 7.17 1.08 0.63
N LEU A 30 7.30 0.15 -0.33
CA LEU A 30 7.46 -1.28 -0.03
C LEU A 30 8.90 -1.71 0.21
N MET A 31 9.88 -0.97 -0.31
CA MET A 31 11.31 -1.29 -0.14
C MET A 31 11.79 -1.13 1.31
N PRO A 32 11.45 -0.04 2.05
CA PRO A 32 11.79 0.12 3.47
C PRO A 32 11.17 -0.94 4.38
N ILE A 33 10.11 -1.60 3.92
CA ILE A 33 9.36 -2.63 4.65
C ILE A 33 9.86 -4.05 4.30
N GLY A 34 10.74 -4.15 3.30
CA GLY A 34 11.32 -5.42 2.85
C GLY A 34 10.39 -6.28 2.00
N ILE A 35 9.24 -5.74 1.57
CA ILE A 35 8.20 -6.45 0.81
C ILE A 35 8.40 -6.33 -0.70
N TRP A 36 9.08 -5.29 -1.19
CA TRP A 36 9.24 -5.08 -2.63
C TRP A 36 9.79 -6.34 -3.32
N PRO A 37 9.14 -6.83 -4.41
CA PRO A 37 9.53 -8.07 -5.07
C PRO A 37 11.00 -8.03 -5.49
N ARG A 38 11.81 -8.85 -4.81
CA ARG A 38 13.23 -9.00 -5.11
C ARG A 38 13.40 -9.94 -6.29
N THR A 39 14.36 -9.63 -7.15
CA THR A 39 14.65 -10.43 -8.34
C THR A 39 14.98 -11.88 -7.95
N THR A 40 14.51 -12.83 -8.76
CA THR A 40 14.55 -14.28 -8.52
C THR A 40 15.95 -14.86 -8.31
N THR A 41 17.01 -14.13 -8.67
CA THR A 41 18.42 -14.42 -8.37
C THR A 41 18.83 -13.89 -7.00
N THR A 42 18.19 -14.34 -5.92
CA THR A 42 18.60 -13.96 -4.56
C THR A 42 19.59 -14.96 -3.97
N THR A 43 20.76 -14.47 -3.56
CA THR A 43 21.71 -15.22 -2.73
C THR A 43 21.07 -15.54 -1.37
N ARG A 44 21.55 -16.60 -0.69
CA ARG A 44 21.05 -17.02 0.65
C ARG A 44 21.00 -15.87 1.66
N MET A 45 21.93 -14.92 1.56
CA MET A 45 21.99 -13.71 2.39
C MET A 45 20.84 -12.73 2.13
N ALA A 46 20.40 -12.56 0.88
CA ALA A 46 19.29 -11.67 0.54
C ALA A 46 17.94 -12.23 1.05
N ARG A 47 17.76 -13.55 1.03
CA ARG A 47 16.58 -14.22 1.60
C ARG A 47 16.55 -14.10 3.13
N LEU A 48 17.68 -14.32 3.79
CA LEU A 48 17.79 -14.14 5.25
C LEU A 48 17.53 -12.69 5.66
N SER A 49 18.06 -11.73 4.90
CA SER A 49 17.80 -10.31 5.12
C SER A 49 16.31 -9.95 5.00
N SER A 50 15.60 -10.51 4.01
CA SER A 50 14.15 -10.29 3.86
C SER A 50 13.35 -10.88 5.03
N HIS A 51 13.64 -12.12 5.44
CA HIS A 51 12.98 -12.70 6.61
C HIS A 51 13.28 -11.95 7.91
N ALA A 52 14.51 -11.47 8.09
CA ALA A 52 14.88 -10.65 9.24
C ALA A 52 14.12 -9.31 9.25
N HIS A 53 13.98 -8.67 8.08
CA HIS A 53 13.20 -7.43 7.93
C HIS A 53 11.71 -7.67 8.25
N ILE A 54 11.18 -8.79 7.77
CA ILE A 54 9.79 -9.17 8.02
C ILE A 54 9.54 -9.39 9.51
N LEU A 55 10.39 -10.20 10.14
CA LEU A 55 10.32 -10.48 11.57
C LEU A 55 10.42 -9.18 12.38
N THR A 56 11.34 -8.28 12.02
CA THR A 56 11.52 -7.00 12.72
C THR A 56 10.28 -6.12 12.62
N CYS A 57 9.69 -5.97 11.43
CA CYS A 57 8.45 -5.20 11.24
C CYS A 57 7.27 -5.83 12.00
N SER A 58 7.09 -7.15 11.94
CA SER A 58 6.04 -7.84 12.68
C SER A 58 6.20 -7.71 14.19
N SER A 59 7.44 -7.83 14.71
CA SER A 59 7.73 -7.66 16.13
C SER A 59 7.45 -6.24 16.61
N LEU A 60 7.85 -5.21 15.84
CA LEU A 60 7.56 -3.81 16.17
C LEU A 60 6.05 -3.55 16.32
N ILE A 61 5.25 -4.08 15.39
CA ILE A 61 3.79 -3.90 15.46
C ILE A 61 3.21 -4.68 16.66
N ALA A 62 3.68 -5.91 16.90
CA ALA A 62 3.22 -6.73 18.03
C ALA A 62 3.54 -6.11 19.39
N ILE A 63 4.73 -5.50 19.54
CA ILE A 63 5.16 -4.81 20.77
C ILE A 63 4.24 -3.64 21.12
N ILE A 64 3.57 -3.01 20.15
CA ILE A 64 2.58 -1.95 20.40
C ILE A 64 1.17 -2.53 20.55
N ALA A 65 0.77 -3.44 19.67
CA ALA A 65 -0.59 -3.98 19.63
C ALA A 65 -0.93 -4.82 20.87
N VAL A 66 -0.01 -5.70 21.32
CA VAL A 66 -0.27 -6.63 22.43
C VAL A 66 -0.44 -5.90 23.76
N PRO A 67 0.46 -5.00 24.19
CA PRO A 67 0.27 -4.26 25.45
C PRO A 67 -0.94 -3.32 25.40
N CYS A 68 -1.28 -2.77 24.23
CA CYS A 68 -2.43 -1.90 24.08
C CYS A 68 -3.75 -2.68 24.18
N LEU A 69 -3.81 -3.88 23.59
CA LEU A 69 -4.95 -4.79 23.75
C LEU A 69 -5.11 -5.20 25.23
N LEU A 70 -4.01 -5.54 25.90
CA LEU A 70 -4.01 -5.92 27.31
C LEU A 70 -4.48 -4.77 28.21
N TYR A 71 -4.07 -3.53 27.94
CA TYR A 71 -4.57 -2.34 28.65
C TYR A 71 -6.10 -2.21 28.54
N VAL A 72 -6.64 -2.26 27.32
CA VAL A 72 -8.08 -2.14 27.06
C VAL A 72 -8.88 -3.31 27.66
N SER A 73 -8.29 -4.51 27.70
CA SER A 73 -8.95 -5.69 28.26
C SER A 73 -8.90 -5.76 29.78
N LEU A 74 -7.77 -5.39 30.41
CA LEU A 74 -7.49 -5.68 31.82
C LEU A 74 -7.48 -4.45 32.75
N GLU A 75 -7.14 -3.27 32.25
CA GLU A 75 -6.98 -2.06 33.07
C GLU A 75 -8.12 -1.06 32.91
N GLU A 76 -8.62 -0.86 31.68
CA GLU A 76 -9.64 0.15 31.43
C GLU A 76 -11.05 -0.35 31.77
N LYS A 77 -11.74 0.33 32.70
CA LYS A 77 -13.11 0.01 33.11
C LYS A 77 -14.15 0.95 32.51
N ASP A 78 -13.73 2.12 32.03
CA ASP A 78 -14.62 3.11 31.41
C ASP A 78 -14.89 2.77 29.94
N VAL A 79 -16.17 2.60 29.60
CA VAL A 79 -16.63 2.23 28.25
C VAL A 79 -16.36 3.35 27.24
N GLN A 80 -16.46 4.63 27.63
CA GLN A 80 -16.18 5.75 26.73
C GLN A 80 -14.69 5.83 26.39
N VAL A 81 -13.82 5.58 27.38
CA VAL A 81 -12.37 5.52 27.16
C VAL A 81 -12.00 4.32 26.28
N LYS A 82 -12.63 3.16 26.47
CA LYS A 82 -12.47 1.99 25.58
C LYS A 82 -12.85 2.30 24.13
N ILE A 83 -13.98 2.99 23.92
CA ILE A 83 -14.44 3.37 22.57
C ILE A 83 -13.45 4.35 21.91
N SER A 84 -12.90 5.30 22.68
CA SER A 84 -11.90 6.24 22.18
C SER A 84 -10.59 5.55 21.74
N ILE A 85 -10.15 4.53 22.49
CA ILE A 85 -8.93 3.75 22.17
C ILE A 85 -9.15 2.77 21.01
N PHE A 86 -10.41 2.40 20.73
CA PHE A 86 -10.76 1.48 19.64
C PHE A 86 -10.36 2.03 18.26
N GLY A 87 -10.44 3.35 18.05
CA GLY A 87 -10.02 4.00 16.81
C GLY A 87 -8.55 3.69 16.48
N PRO A 88 -7.59 4.11 17.32
CA PRO A 88 -6.17 3.77 17.16
C PRO A 88 -5.94 2.26 17.03
N LEU A 89 -6.53 1.43 17.89
CA LEU A 89 -6.38 -0.03 17.83
C LEU A 89 -6.82 -0.62 16.49
N SER A 90 -7.96 -0.19 15.95
CA SER A 90 -8.47 -0.68 14.67
C SER A 90 -7.49 -0.38 13.51
N HIS A 91 -6.83 0.77 13.55
CA HIS A 91 -5.78 1.14 12.60
C HIS A 91 -4.57 0.21 12.70
N TRP A 92 -4.13 -0.12 13.93
CA TRP A 92 -3.04 -1.08 14.15
C TRP A 92 -3.37 -2.49 13.63
N PHE A 93 -4.58 -2.98 13.90
CA PHE A 93 -5.03 -4.29 13.39
C PHE A 93 -5.12 -4.31 11.87
N MET A 94 -5.69 -3.27 11.26
CA MET A 94 -5.76 -3.16 9.80
C MET A 94 -4.36 -3.11 9.18
N GLY A 95 -3.43 -2.39 9.79
CA GLY A 95 -2.01 -2.38 9.42
C GLY A 95 -1.38 -3.77 9.42
N MET A 96 -1.61 -4.54 10.48
CA MET A 96 -1.12 -5.93 10.56
C MET A 96 -1.73 -6.82 9.49
N ILE A 97 -3.05 -6.76 9.28
CA ILE A 97 -3.71 -7.59 8.26
C ILE A 97 -3.16 -7.26 6.88
N ASN A 98 -3.07 -5.98 6.53
CA ASN A 98 -2.49 -5.55 5.26
C ASN A 98 -1.03 -6.02 5.12
N TYR A 99 -0.24 -5.94 6.18
CA TYR A 99 1.14 -6.41 6.17
C TYR A 99 1.23 -7.90 5.84
N TRP A 100 0.46 -8.73 6.53
CA TRP A 100 0.44 -10.17 6.31
C TRP A 100 -0.08 -10.54 4.92
N LEU A 101 -1.10 -9.82 4.41
CA LEU A 101 -1.60 -10.02 3.04
C LEU A 101 -0.52 -9.70 2.01
N LEU A 102 0.21 -8.59 2.17
CA LEU A 102 1.30 -8.24 1.26
C LEU A 102 2.45 -9.24 1.28
N VAL A 103 2.75 -9.82 2.45
CA VAL A 103 3.77 -10.88 2.56
C VAL A 103 3.26 -12.19 1.94
N ALA A 104 2.02 -12.59 2.23
CA ALA A 104 1.44 -13.83 1.73
C ALA A 104 1.27 -13.82 0.21
N HIS A 105 0.88 -12.68 -0.37
CA HIS A 105 0.69 -12.50 -1.80
C HIS A 105 1.91 -11.87 -2.49
N GLY A 106 3.09 -11.90 -1.87
CA GLY A 106 4.30 -11.31 -2.44
C GLY A 106 4.68 -11.89 -3.81
N ASP A 107 4.50 -13.21 -3.98
CA ASP A 107 4.77 -13.91 -5.24
C ASP A 107 3.75 -13.51 -6.33
N ASP A 108 2.47 -13.39 -5.96
CA ASP A 108 1.41 -12.93 -6.87
C ASP A 108 1.66 -11.48 -7.32
N ILE A 109 2.07 -10.60 -6.40
CA ILE A 109 2.45 -9.21 -6.68
C ILE A 109 3.65 -9.17 -7.64
N GLN A 110 4.64 -10.03 -7.43
CA GLN A 110 5.80 -10.11 -8.31
C GLN A 110 5.41 -10.52 -9.72
N GLU A 111 4.52 -11.50 -9.85
CA GLU A 111 4.04 -11.96 -11.15
C GLU A 111 3.21 -10.87 -11.85
N CYS A 112 2.33 -10.17 -11.14
CA CYS A 112 1.61 -9.00 -11.65
C CYS A 112 2.57 -7.91 -12.18
N VAL A 113 3.63 -7.59 -11.43
CA VAL A 113 4.65 -6.61 -11.86
C VAL A 113 5.38 -7.09 -13.12
N ARG A 114 5.68 -8.39 -13.22
CA ARG A 114 6.32 -8.99 -14.41
C ARG A 114 5.40 -8.93 -15.63
N HIS A 115 4.12 -9.21 -15.44
CA HIS A 115 3.09 -9.08 -16.48
C HIS A 115 2.96 -7.64 -16.96
N MET A 116 2.90 -6.67 -16.05
CA MET A 116 2.90 -5.25 -16.42
C MET A 116 4.13 -4.88 -17.25
N GLU A 117 5.32 -5.33 -16.87
CA GLU A 117 6.54 -5.07 -17.64
C GLU A 117 6.46 -5.68 -19.05
N ALA A 118 5.94 -6.90 -19.18
CA ALA A 118 5.73 -7.53 -20.47
C ALA A 118 4.71 -6.75 -21.32
N ASP A 119 3.60 -6.31 -20.73
CA ASP A 119 2.58 -5.50 -21.40
C ASP A 119 3.17 -4.21 -21.95
N TRP A 120 3.97 -3.49 -21.16
CA TRP A 120 4.65 -2.27 -21.61
C TRP A 120 5.58 -2.51 -22.82
N ARG A 121 6.20 -3.71 -22.91
CA ARG A 121 7.07 -4.07 -24.04
C ARG A 121 6.28 -4.44 -25.29
N LEU A 122 5.07 -4.99 -25.12
CA LEU A 122 4.19 -5.37 -26.22
C LEU A 122 3.54 -4.15 -26.89
N VAL A 123 3.35 -3.05 -26.16
CA VAL A 123 2.79 -1.82 -26.72
C VAL A 123 3.84 -1.07 -27.55
N GLN A 124 3.81 -1.29 -28.86
CA GLN A 124 4.72 -0.64 -29.82
C GLN A 124 4.19 0.66 -30.42
N LYS A 125 2.86 0.83 -30.50
CA LYS A 125 2.25 2.03 -31.06
C LYS A 125 2.31 3.18 -30.06
N ILE A 126 2.69 4.37 -30.54
CA ILE A 126 2.85 5.57 -29.71
C ILE A 126 1.52 5.99 -29.07
N GLU A 127 0.41 5.93 -29.82
CA GLU A 127 -0.93 6.28 -29.33
C GLU A 127 -1.35 5.38 -28.15
N ASP A 128 -1.08 4.09 -28.26
CA ASP A 128 -1.39 3.12 -27.21
C ASP A 128 -0.50 3.31 -25.97
N GLN A 129 0.77 3.66 -26.17
CA GLN A 129 1.69 4.02 -25.08
C GLN A 129 1.20 5.27 -24.33
N GLU A 130 0.67 6.26 -25.03
CA GLU A 130 0.12 7.47 -24.43
C GLU A 130 -1.12 7.17 -23.57
N VAL A 131 -2.01 6.30 -24.05
CA VAL A 131 -3.18 5.84 -23.30
C VAL A 131 -2.77 5.14 -22.00
N MET A 132 -1.81 4.20 -22.07
CA MET A 132 -1.30 3.53 -20.87
C MET A 132 -0.62 4.51 -19.91
N LEU A 133 0.19 5.44 -20.43
CA LEU A 133 0.87 6.46 -19.61
C LEU A 133 -0.11 7.38 -18.89
N ARG A 134 -1.22 7.75 -19.53
CA ARG A 134 -2.28 8.53 -18.89
C ARG A 134 -2.87 7.80 -17.67
N HIS A 135 -3.13 6.51 -17.80
CA HIS A 135 -3.65 5.70 -16.70
C HIS A 135 -2.59 5.51 -15.59
N ALA A 136 -1.34 5.27 -15.96
CA ALA A 136 -0.23 5.21 -15.01
C ALA A 136 -0.06 6.49 -14.19
N ARG A 137 -0.20 7.67 -14.82
CA ARG A 137 -0.18 8.97 -14.13
C ARG A 137 -1.30 9.10 -13.10
N ILE A 138 -2.51 8.63 -13.43
CA ILE A 138 -3.64 8.65 -12.50
C ILE A 138 -3.36 7.71 -11.32
N GLY A 139 -2.87 6.49 -11.56
CA GLY A 139 -2.51 5.55 -10.49
C GLY A 139 -1.45 6.13 -9.56
N ARG A 140 -0.43 6.78 -10.14
CA ARG A 140 0.62 7.48 -9.40
C ARG A 140 0.09 8.67 -8.60
N PHE A 141 -0.84 9.44 -9.17
CA PHE A 141 -1.49 10.56 -8.47
C PHE A 141 -2.28 10.07 -7.26
N VAL A 142 -3.07 8.99 -7.42
CA VAL A 142 -3.84 8.38 -6.32
C VAL A 142 -2.89 7.86 -5.22
N SER A 143 -1.81 7.17 -5.59
CA SER A 143 -0.78 6.71 -4.66
C SER A 143 -0.14 7.88 -3.89
N GLY A 144 0.26 8.95 -4.58
CA GLY A 144 0.84 10.13 -3.95
C GLY A 144 -0.14 10.85 -3.01
N PHE A 145 -1.41 10.97 -3.43
CA PHE A 145 -2.45 11.54 -2.59
C PHE A 145 -2.67 10.73 -1.32
N CYS A 146 -2.76 9.39 -1.43
CA CYS A 146 -2.85 8.48 -0.29
C CYS A 146 -1.67 8.66 0.68
N ALA A 147 -0.44 8.71 0.14
CA ALA A 147 0.76 8.90 0.93
C ALA A 147 0.75 10.22 1.73
N VAL A 148 0.46 11.34 1.06
CA VAL A 148 0.41 12.67 1.70
C VAL A 148 -0.68 12.71 2.77
N PHE A 149 -1.87 12.18 2.47
CA PHE A 149 -2.98 12.17 3.42
C PHE A 149 -2.67 11.33 4.67
N MET A 150 -2.15 10.11 4.52
CA MET A 150 -1.87 9.25 5.66
C MET A 150 -0.68 9.76 6.50
N GLN A 151 0.36 10.26 5.83
CA GLN A 151 1.55 10.78 6.52
C GLN A 151 1.25 12.10 7.23
N SER A 152 0.48 13.01 6.62
CA SER A 152 0.06 14.26 7.26
C SER A 152 -0.81 14.00 8.50
N GLY A 153 -1.74 13.05 8.44
CA GLY A 153 -2.55 12.67 9.59
C GLY A 153 -1.70 12.22 10.79
N THR A 154 -0.63 11.48 10.52
CA THR A 154 0.30 11.01 11.56
C THR A 154 1.16 12.13 12.12
N PHE A 155 1.65 13.03 11.26
CA PHE A 155 2.37 14.22 11.71
C PHE A 155 1.49 15.14 12.56
N LEU A 156 0.27 15.44 12.10
CA LEU A 156 -0.69 16.26 12.84
C LEU A 156 -1.03 15.65 14.19
N PHE A 157 -1.28 14.34 14.23
CA PHE A 157 -1.53 13.61 15.46
C PHE A 157 -0.32 13.71 16.42
N SER A 158 0.89 13.52 15.88
CA SER A 158 2.14 13.61 16.66
C SER A 158 2.37 15.03 17.22
N ILE A 159 2.10 16.07 16.42
CA ILE A 159 2.22 17.48 16.84
C ILE A 159 1.17 17.80 17.91
N ALA A 160 -0.10 17.48 17.67
CA ALA A 160 -1.18 17.72 18.64
C ALA A 160 -0.86 17.09 20.00
N LYS A 161 -0.31 15.87 19.96
CA LYS A 161 0.08 15.14 21.15
C LYS A 161 1.35 15.68 21.82
N SER A 162 2.33 16.13 21.03
CA SER A 162 3.52 16.83 21.56
C SER A 162 3.17 18.15 22.23
N LEU A 163 2.10 18.82 21.79
CA LEU A 163 1.58 20.05 22.41
C LEU A 163 0.74 19.74 23.66
N THR A 164 0.18 18.54 23.76
CA THR A 164 -0.63 18.08 24.89
C THR A 164 0.27 17.43 25.95
N THR A 165 1.20 18.19 26.54
CA THR A 165 2.01 17.71 27.66
C THR A 165 1.12 17.55 28.89
N THR A 166 1.01 16.33 29.43
CA THR A 166 0.17 16.04 30.60
C THR A 166 1.06 15.95 31.84
N ILE A 167 0.95 16.92 32.75
CA ILE A 167 1.69 16.90 34.02
C ILE A 167 0.97 15.90 34.94
N VAL A 168 1.60 14.76 35.26
CA VAL A 168 1.01 13.75 36.14
C VAL A 168 1.72 13.80 37.49
N VAL A 169 1.00 14.24 38.52
CA VAL A 169 1.53 14.23 39.89
C VAL A 169 1.47 12.80 40.43
N VAL A 170 2.63 12.22 40.76
CA VAL A 170 2.74 10.89 41.35
C VAL A 170 3.33 11.03 42.75
N GLY A 171 2.47 10.99 43.78
CA GLY A 171 2.91 11.23 45.16
C GLY A 171 3.23 12.71 45.43
N ASN A 172 4.37 13.00 46.05
CA ASN A 172 4.84 14.36 46.41
C ASN A 172 5.78 14.99 45.34
N GLU A 173 5.93 14.34 44.18
CA GLU A 173 6.80 14.77 43.08
C GLU A 173 5.95 14.99 41.83
N THR A 174 6.11 16.18 41.22
CA THR A 174 5.58 16.49 39.89
C THR A 174 6.45 15.82 38.83
N VAL A 175 5.96 14.72 38.26
CA VAL A 175 6.63 14.06 37.13
C VAL A 175 5.95 14.51 35.84
N SER A 176 6.71 15.20 34.98
CA SER A 176 6.24 15.57 33.65
C SER A 176 6.15 14.30 32.79
N MET A 177 4.93 13.86 32.44
CA MET A 177 4.70 12.70 31.60
C MET A 177 4.29 13.16 30.20
N HIS A 178 5.06 12.78 29.18
CA HIS A 178 4.57 12.90 27.81
C HIS A 178 3.56 11.78 27.57
N PRO A 179 2.26 12.06 27.35
CA PRO A 179 1.27 11.00 27.16
C PRO A 179 1.60 10.17 25.92
N MET A 180 1.32 8.86 25.97
CA MET A 180 1.46 7.92 24.83
C MET A 180 0.19 7.87 23.98
N THR A 181 0.31 7.50 22.70
CA THR A 181 -0.81 7.57 21.73
C THR A 181 -1.76 6.41 21.94
N CYS A 182 -1.17 5.32 22.39
CA CYS A 182 -1.84 4.14 22.89
C CYS A 182 -1.29 3.93 24.30
N PRO A 183 -2.16 3.86 25.32
CA PRO A 183 -1.73 3.45 26.64
C PRO A 183 -1.18 2.02 26.56
N ILE A 184 -0.04 1.82 27.21
CA ILE A 184 0.66 0.54 27.30
C ILE A 184 0.33 -0.04 28.68
N TYR A 185 0.05 -1.34 28.74
CA TYR A 185 -0.16 -2.03 30.01
C TYR A 185 1.06 -1.86 30.93
N ASN A 186 0.89 -1.10 32.01
CA ASN A 186 2.01 -0.60 32.84
C ASN A 186 2.74 -1.71 33.62
N LYS A 187 2.21 -2.93 33.68
CA LYS A 187 2.90 -4.05 34.36
C LYS A 187 4.00 -4.72 33.55
N PHE A 188 4.06 -4.53 32.22
CA PHE A 188 5.17 -5.08 31.41
C PHE A 188 6.36 -4.13 31.33
N ILE A 189 6.09 -2.83 31.18
CA ILE A 189 7.10 -1.77 31.13
C ILE A 189 6.55 -0.57 31.88
N ASP A 190 7.23 -0.14 32.93
CA ASP A 190 6.85 1.09 33.65
C ASP A 190 7.30 2.32 32.84
N VAL A 191 6.42 2.74 31.92
CA VAL A 191 6.64 3.90 31.04
C VAL A 191 6.42 5.23 31.73
N ARG A 192 6.20 5.24 33.05
CA ARG A 192 5.99 6.47 33.84
C ARG A 192 7.29 7.22 34.11
N PHE A 193 8.45 6.56 34.00
CA PHE A 193 9.76 7.15 34.32
C PHE A 193 10.67 7.23 33.08
N SER A 194 11.46 8.30 32.98
CA SER A 194 12.54 8.41 31.99
C SER A 194 13.65 7.41 32.35
N PRO A 195 14.28 6.71 31.37
CA PRO A 195 14.23 6.90 29.92
C PRO A 195 13.19 6.04 29.17
N ALA A 196 12.46 5.16 29.86
CA ALA A 196 11.54 4.20 29.21
C ALA A 196 10.40 4.89 28.45
N ASN A 197 9.89 6.01 28.97
CA ASN A 197 8.84 6.81 28.32
C ASN A 197 9.27 7.30 26.91
N GLU A 198 10.46 7.90 26.82
CA GLU A 198 10.97 8.49 25.59
C GLU A 198 11.26 7.41 24.53
N ILE A 199 11.88 6.31 24.96
CA ILE A 199 12.16 5.16 24.08
C ILE A 199 10.86 4.62 23.48
N MET A 200 9.83 4.43 24.30
CA MET A 200 8.56 3.88 23.83
C MET A 200 7.77 4.86 22.94
N ILE A 201 7.90 6.17 23.14
CA ILE A 201 7.37 7.17 22.21
C ILE A 201 8.04 7.03 20.83
N VAL A 202 9.37 6.88 20.80
CA VAL A 202 10.12 6.68 19.54
C VAL A 202 9.71 5.37 18.87
N VAL A 203 9.59 4.28 19.63
CA VAL A 203 9.12 2.98 19.11
C VAL A 203 7.70 3.08 18.55
N GLN A 204 6.82 3.82 19.22
CA GLN A 204 5.45 4.03 18.77
C GLN A 204 5.39 4.86 17.48
N LEU A 205 6.18 5.93 17.37
CA LEU A 205 6.28 6.74 16.15
C LEU A 205 6.82 5.91 14.98
N LEU A 206 7.87 5.13 15.22
CA LEU A 206 8.46 4.25 14.21
C LEU A 206 7.46 3.19 13.75
N SER A 207 6.77 2.55 14.70
CA SER A 207 5.77 1.52 14.41
C SER A 207 4.57 2.09 13.64
N CYS A 208 4.15 3.31 13.97
CA CYS A 208 3.08 4.02 13.26
C CYS A 208 3.51 4.35 11.81
N PHE A 209 4.74 4.84 11.63
CA PHE A 209 5.32 5.08 10.31
C PHE A 209 5.36 3.80 9.46
N VAL A 210 5.75 2.66 10.05
CA VAL A 210 5.72 1.35 9.37
C VAL A 210 4.30 1.00 8.94
N VAL A 211 3.32 1.04 9.85
CA VAL A 211 1.91 0.71 9.54
C VAL A 211 1.32 1.60 8.44
N ASN A 212 1.62 2.90 8.46
CA ASN A 212 1.19 3.81 7.41
C ASN A 212 1.85 3.46 6.08
N SER A 213 3.15 3.19 6.09
CA SER A 213 3.89 2.83 4.88
C SER A 213 3.35 1.52 4.27
N VAL A 214 2.95 0.54 5.10
CA VAL A 214 2.29 -0.69 4.65
C VAL A 214 0.97 -0.35 3.96
N THR A 215 0.14 0.46 4.59
CA THR A 215 -1.19 0.78 4.08
C THR A 215 -1.13 1.60 2.79
N VAL A 216 -0.23 2.59 2.74
CA VAL A 216 0.05 3.36 1.53
C VAL A 216 0.61 2.46 0.44
N GLY A 217 1.52 1.54 0.78
CA GLY A 217 2.08 0.56 -0.17
C GLY A 217 1.00 -0.33 -0.79
N ALA A 218 0.10 -0.87 0.03
CA ALA A 218 -1.04 -1.67 -0.41
C ALA A 218 -1.94 -0.88 -1.36
N CYS A 219 -2.43 0.29 -0.91
CA CYS A 219 -3.30 1.14 -1.72
C CYS A 219 -2.63 1.60 -3.03
N SER A 220 -1.31 1.81 -3.00
CA SER A 220 -0.54 2.18 -4.19
C SER A 220 -0.44 1.03 -5.19
N LEU A 221 -0.23 -0.21 -4.73
CA LEU A 221 -0.27 -1.40 -5.60
C LEU A 221 -1.65 -1.52 -6.25
N ASP A 222 -2.72 -1.42 -5.46
CA ASP A 222 -4.08 -1.56 -5.96
C ASP A 222 -4.41 -0.49 -7.00
N ALA A 223 -4.05 0.77 -6.73
CA ALA A 223 -4.27 1.87 -7.65
C ALA A 223 -3.47 1.67 -8.95
N VAL A 224 -2.21 1.26 -8.87
CA VAL A 224 -1.37 1.04 -10.06
C VAL A 224 -1.89 -0.13 -10.89
N PHE A 225 -2.23 -1.26 -10.27
CA PHE A 225 -2.74 -2.44 -10.95
C PHE A 225 -4.11 -2.18 -11.59
N ALA A 226 -5.03 -1.55 -10.86
CA ALA A 226 -6.34 -1.19 -11.38
C ALA A 226 -6.23 -0.22 -12.56
N MET A 227 -5.35 0.79 -12.47
CA MET A 227 -5.16 1.74 -13.56
C MET A 227 -4.44 1.12 -14.76
N HIS A 228 -3.45 0.25 -14.56
CA HIS A 228 -2.80 -0.48 -15.65
C HIS A 228 -3.79 -1.36 -16.40
N ALA A 229 -4.61 -2.12 -15.66
CA ALA A 229 -5.71 -2.88 -16.25
C ALA A 229 -6.66 -1.96 -17.03
N CYS A 230 -7.15 -0.86 -16.44
CA CYS A 230 -8.01 0.09 -17.16
C CYS A 230 -7.36 0.63 -18.45
N GLY A 231 -6.04 0.90 -18.45
CA GLY A 231 -5.30 1.34 -19.61
C GLY A 231 -5.25 0.29 -20.73
N GLN A 232 -4.89 -0.95 -20.39
CA GLN A 232 -4.88 -2.10 -21.32
C GLN A 232 -6.24 -2.32 -21.97
N LEU A 233 -7.29 -2.16 -21.16
CA LEU A 233 -8.66 -2.35 -21.59
C LEU A 233 -9.17 -1.25 -22.50
N ASN A 234 -8.83 0.00 -22.19
CA ASN A 234 -9.16 1.13 -23.05
C ASN A 234 -8.45 1.02 -24.42
N MET A 235 -7.21 0.53 -24.43
CA MET A 235 -6.46 0.22 -25.65
C MET A 235 -7.17 -0.87 -26.47
N LEU A 236 -7.52 -1.99 -25.83
CA LEU A 236 -8.25 -3.08 -26.50
C LEU A 236 -9.59 -2.60 -27.09
N PHE A 237 -10.33 -1.78 -26.36
CA PHE A 237 -11.58 -1.19 -26.85
C PHE A 237 -11.35 -0.28 -28.06
N SER A 238 -10.29 0.53 -28.06
CA SER A 238 -9.91 1.38 -29.19
C SER A 238 -9.59 0.54 -30.44
N TRP A 239 -8.81 -0.53 -30.30
CA TRP A 239 -8.50 -1.44 -31.40
C TRP A 239 -9.74 -2.13 -31.95
N LEU A 240 -10.62 -2.61 -31.08
CA LEU A 240 -11.89 -3.22 -31.49
C LEU A 240 -12.78 -2.24 -32.25
N ASN A 241 -12.90 -1.00 -31.78
CA ASN A 241 -13.69 0.01 -32.49
C ASN A 241 -13.08 0.40 -33.83
N GLY A 242 -11.76 0.54 -33.91
CA GLY A 242 -11.07 0.78 -35.18
C GLY A 242 -11.34 -0.33 -36.19
N LEU A 243 -11.28 -1.59 -35.73
CA LEU A 243 -11.61 -2.76 -36.56
C LEU A 243 -13.08 -2.78 -36.97
N VAL A 244 -14.02 -2.41 -36.10
CA VAL A 244 -15.46 -2.37 -36.42
C VAL A 244 -15.77 -1.27 -37.45
N VAL A 245 -15.13 -0.11 -37.35
CA VAL A 245 -15.29 1.00 -38.29
C VAL A 245 -14.73 0.64 -39.66
N ASP A 246 -13.54 0.02 -39.72
CA ASP A 246 -12.97 -0.49 -40.98
C ASP A 246 -13.77 -1.65 -41.58
N ARG A 247 -14.46 -2.44 -40.74
CA ARG A 247 -15.23 -3.63 -41.16
C ARG A 247 -16.72 -3.37 -41.33
N ASN A 248 -17.20 -2.13 -41.33
CA ASN A 248 -18.61 -1.80 -41.58
C ASN A 248 -19.05 -2.04 -43.04
N GLU A 249 -18.27 -2.78 -43.82
CA GLU A 249 -18.73 -3.52 -45.02
C GLU A 249 -19.25 -4.94 -44.72
N GLY A 250 -19.24 -5.41 -43.45
CA GLY A 250 -20.01 -6.59 -43.02
C GLY A 250 -19.50 -7.30 -41.75
N GLY A 251 -20.29 -7.29 -40.67
CA GLY A 251 -20.15 -8.29 -39.59
C GLY A 251 -20.65 -7.89 -38.19
N SER A 252 -21.73 -8.53 -37.71
CA SER A 252 -22.37 -8.32 -36.39
C SER A 252 -21.71 -9.06 -35.21
N ALA A 253 -20.64 -9.82 -35.44
CA ALA A 253 -19.95 -10.60 -34.41
C ALA A 253 -19.02 -9.74 -33.52
N ASP A 254 -18.40 -8.73 -34.10
CA ASP A 254 -17.39 -7.89 -33.43
C ASP A 254 -18.01 -6.96 -32.38
N GLN A 255 -19.24 -6.50 -32.63
CA GLN A 255 -20.00 -5.66 -31.71
C GLN A 255 -20.41 -6.41 -30.44
N ARG A 256 -20.64 -7.73 -30.54
CA ARG A 256 -20.90 -8.61 -29.39
C ARG A 256 -19.65 -8.84 -28.56
N LEU A 257 -18.48 -8.97 -29.21
CA LEU A 257 -17.19 -9.10 -28.51
C LEU A 257 -16.86 -7.82 -27.73
N ALA A 258 -17.05 -6.64 -28.33
CA ALA A 258 -16.84 -5.35 -27.65
C ALA A 258 -17.74 -5.20 -26.41
N LEU A 259 -19.01 -5.59 -26.52
CA LEU A 259 -19.96 -5.57 -25.40
C LEU A 259 -19.59 -6.59 -24.30
N ILE A 260 -19.14 -7.79 -24.67
CA ILE A 260 -18.70 -8.84 -23.73
C ILE A 260 -17.44 -8.39 -22.98
N VAL A 261 -16.48 -7.80 -23.69
CA VAL A 261 -15.30 -7.19 -23.08
C VAL A 261 -15.78 -6.12 -22.11
N GLU A 262 -16.48 -5.07 -22.55
CA GLU A 262 -16.97 -3.98 -21.68
C GLU A 262 -17.68 -4.51 -20.41
N HIS A 263 -18.51 -5.53 -20.55
CA HIS A 263 -19.20 -6.14 -19.41
C HIS A 263 -18.24 -6.87 -18.46
N HIS A 264 -17.30 -7.67 -18.97
CA HIS A 264 -16.23 -8.27 -18.17
C HIS A 264 -15.36 -7.23 -17.45
N LEU A 265 -15.15 -6.06 -18.06
CA LEU A 265 -14.34 -4.98 -17.49
C LEU A 265 -15.07 -4.22 -16.41
N ARG A 266 -16.37 -3.98 -16.62
CA ARG A 266 -17.24 -3.44 -15.59
C ARG A 266 -17.24 -4.38 -14.38
N VAL A 267 -17.30 -5.69 -14.61
CA VAL A 267 -17.22 -6.71 -13.56
C VAL A 267 -15.84 -6.76 -12.91
N LEU A 268 -14.73 -6.62 -13.64
CA LEU A 268 -13.37 -6.60 -13.07
C LEU A 268 -13.12 -5.33 -12.25
N ARG A 269 -13.53 -4.16 -12.74
CA ARG A 269 -13.46 -2.89 -12.01
C ARG A 269 -14.37 -2.89 -10.78
N TYR A 270 -15.53 -3.55 -10.88
CA TYR A 270 -16.42 -3.77 -9.74
C TYR A 270 -15.87 -4.81 -8.78
N ARG A 271 -15.23 -5.90 -9.25
CA ARG A 271 -14.55 -6.89 -8.40
C ARG A 271 -13.37 -6.28 -7.68
N PHE A 272 -12.52 -5.47 -8.33
CA PHE A 272 -11.41 -4.81 -7.62
C PHE A 272 -11.92 -3.82 -6.55
N SER A 273 -13.02 -3.11 -6.83
CA SER A 273 -13.68 -2.23 -5.85
C SER A 273 -14.42 -3.01 -4.74
N ILE A 274 -15.00 -4.17 -5.06
CA ILE A 274 -15.74 -5.04 -4.12
C ILE A 274 -14.82 -5.98 -3.36
N GLU A 275 -13.73 -6.49 -3.87
CA GLU A 275 -12.80 -7.35 -3.13
C GLU A 275 -12.14 -6.50 -2.02
N PHE A 276 -11.93 -5.20 -2.28
CA PHE A 276 -11.59 -4.20 -1.27
C PHE A 276 -12.78 -3.73 -0.40
N GLY A 277 -13.99 -3.64 -0.96
CA GLY A 277 -15.22 -3.27 -0.24
C GLY A 277 -15.89 -4.40 0.56
N ARG A 278 -15.57 -5.67 0.27
CA ARG A 278 -16.13 -6.90 0.83
C ARG A 278 -15.23 -7.49 1.90
N SER A 279 -13.93 -7.14 1.92
CA SER A 279 -13.14 -7.18 3.16
C SER A 279 -13.79 -6.32 4.27
N ARG A 280 -14.56 -5.28 3.89
CA ARG A 280 -15.35 -4.44 4.83
C ARG A 280 -16.73 -5.03 5.22
N ASN A 281 -17.25 -6.04 4.50
CA ASN A 281 -18.56 -6.67 4.75
C ASN A 281 -18.51 -8.17 5.07
N SER A 282 -17.34 -8.83 5.00
CA SER A 282 -17.15 -10.23 5.42
C SER A 282 -16.79 -10.36 6.92
N ILE A 283 -16.86 -9.25 7.65
CA ILE A 283 -16.87 -9.19 9.13
C ILE A 283 -18.20 -8.54 9.57
N ARG A 284 -19.31 -9.07 9.07
CA ARG A 284 -20.60 -8.93 9.72
C ARG A 284 -21.28 -10.30 9.74
#